data_AF-A0A371NED7-F1
#
_entry.id   AF-A0A371NED7-F1
#
_cell.length_a   1.000
_cell.length_b   1.000
_cell.length_c   1.000
_cell.angle_alpha   90.00
_cell.angle_beta   90.00
_cell.angle_gamma   90.00
#
_symmetry.space_group_name_H-M   'P 1'
#
loop_
_entity.id
_entity.type
_entity.pdbx_description
1 polymer ?
#
loop_
_entity_poly.entity_id
_entity_poly.type
_entity_poly.pdbx_seq_one_letter_code
_entity_poly.pdbx_strand_id
1 'polypeptide(L)'
;MVQGDNMDMEFTDFYDILRENLNSYRGEYERIVDYAPDLFRLLSDLLQSRDIQREDRLMICAAMGYLVAPNDIIPEEIFGPHGYIDDVYLCSVVIDELAGRMGYRFLEEYWSGDEDLESVVEECISRTSEILGDKRSSVLEYTGLR
;
A
#
# COMPACT_ATOMS: atom_id res chain seq x y z
N MET A 1 -29.56 -34.52 15.73
CA MET A 1 -29.48 -33.04 15.65
C MET A 1 -28.38 -32.61 16.60
N VAL A 2 -27.24 -32.24 16.06
CA VAL A 2 -26.23 -31.41 16.75
C VAL A 2 -26.05 -30.24 15.79
N GLN A 3 -26.53 -29.06 16.18
CA GLN A 3 -26.19 -27.82 15.50
C GLN A 3 -24.68 -27.65 15.72
N GLY A 4 -23.90 -27.81 14.66
CA GLY A 4 -22.56 -27.28 14.63
C GLY A 4 -22.70 -25.78 14.47
N ASP A 5 -22.26 -25.03 15.48
CA ASP A 5 -22.08 -23.59 15.36
C ASP A 5 -21.18 -23.35 14.14
N ASN A 6 -21.76 -22.79 13.07
CA ASN A 6 -20.97 -22.11 12.05
C ASN A 6 -20.37 -20.91 12.76
N MET A 7 -19.14 -21.09 13.25
CA MET A 7 -18.29 -19.98 13.60
C MET A 7 -17.84 -19.40 12.25
N ASP A 8 -18.68 -18.54 11.68
CA ASP A 8 -18.27 -17.59 10.65
C ASP A 8 -17.14 -16.78 11.30
N MET A 9 -15.89 -17.20 11.07
CA MET A 9 -14.75 -16.37 11.40
C MET A 9 -14.90 -15.14 10.52
N GLU A 10 -15.34 -14.02 11.10
CA GLU A 10 -15.10 -12.70 10.52
C GLU A 10 -13.58 -12.59 10.37
N PHE A 11 -13.09 -12.91 9.18
CA PHE A 11 -11.70 -12.69 8.83
C PHE A 11 -11.61 -11.18 8.60
N THR A 12 -11.13 -10.45 9.60
CA THR A 12 -10.77 -9.04 9.41
C THR A 12 -9.68 -9.02 8.35
N ASP A 13 -9.98 -8.43 7.18
CA ASP A 13 -8.97 -8.30 6.12
C ASP A 13 -7.84 -7.40 6.66
N PHE A 14 -6.61 -7.62 6.21
CA PHE A 14 -5.52 -6.70 6.50
C PHE A 14 -5.90 -5.27 6.09
N TYR A 15 -6.68 -5.13 5.02
CA TYR A 15 -7.30 -3.87 4.62
C TYR A 15 -8.13 -3.22 5.74
N ASP A 16 -8.99 -3.99 6.41
CA ASP A 16 -9.87 -3.49 7.47
C ASP A 16 -9.03 -3.05 8.69
N ILE A 17 -8.03 -3.85 9.07
CA ILE A 17 -7.10 -3.52 10.17
C ILE A 17 -6.35 -2.22 9.85
N LEU A 18 -5.81 -2.10 8.64
CA LEU A 18 -5.08 -0.91 8.20
C LEU A 18 -6.00 0.31 8.25
N ARG A 19 -7.22 0.19 7.74
CA ARG A 19 -8.20 1.29 7.76
C ARG A 19 -8.59 1.69 9.19
N GLU A 20 -8.80 0.73 10.07
CA GLU A 20 -9.12 1.00 11.49
C GLU A 20 -7.98 1.71 12.23
N ASN A 21 -6.74 1.27 12.03
CA ASN A 21 -5.55 1.89 12.62
C ASN A 21 -5.39 3.35 12.18
N LEU A 22 -5.74 3.65 10.93
CA LEU A 22 -5.56 4.97 10.34
C LEU A 22 -6.71 5.93 10.60
N ASN A 23 -7.94 5.42 10.78
CA ASN A 23 -9.14 6.24 11.03
C ASN A 23 -9.01 7.20 12.23
N SER A 24 -8.14 6.89 13.18
CA SER A 24 -7.91 7.71 14.39
C SER A 24 -6.78 8.73 14.24
N TYR A 25 -6.00 8.68 13.15
CA TYR A 25 -4.87 9.56 12.94
C TYR A 25 -5.31 10.93 12.45
N ARG A 26 -5.02 11.98 13.24
CA ARG A 26 -5.31 13.38 12.90
C ARG A 26 -4.04 14.22 13.04
N GLY A 27 -3.10 14.01 12.12
CA GLY A 27 -1.78 14.64 12.13
C GLY A 27 -1.45 15.36 10.82
N GLU A 28 -0.22 15.89 10.73
CA GLU A 28 0.26 16.67 9.57
C GLU A 28 0.15 15.89 8.24
N TYR A 29 0.29 14.58 8.30
CA TYR A 29 0.32 13.68 7.13
C TYR A 29 -0.94 12.83 7.00
N GLU A 30 -2.02 13.17 7.70
CA GLU A 30 -3.30 12.42 7.70
C GLU A 30 -3.73 12.02 6.29
N ARG A 31 -3.87 13.01 5.39
CA ARG A 31 -4.30 12.78 4.00
C ARG A 31 -3.41 11.78 3.25
N ILE A 32 -2.09 11.78 3.47
CA ILE A 32 -1.19 10.85 2.78
C ILE A 32 -1.36 9.44 3.32
N VAL A 33 -1.40 9.32 4.64
CA VAL A 33 -1.52 8.03 5.30
C VAL A 33 -2.89 7.40 5.02
N ASP A 34 -3.94 8.20 4.90
CA ASP A 34 -5.30 7.73 4.57
C ASP A 34 -5.41 7.04 3.20
N TYR A 35 -4.46 7.25 2.28
CA TYR A 35 -4.41 6.52 1.01
C TYR A 35 -3.85 5.11 1.14
N ALA A 36 -3.14 4.77 2.21
CA ALA A 36 -2.48 3.47 2.37
C ALA A 36 -3.43 2.26 2.17
N PRO A 37 -4.65 2.23 2.75
CA PRO A 37 -5.58 1.12 2.54
C PRO A 37 -5.96 0.95 1.07
N ASP A 38 -6.28 2.04 0.38
CA ASP A 38 -6.76 1.97 -1.00
C ASP A 38 -5.63 1.61 -1.97
N LEU A 39 -4.41 2.12 -1.73
CA LEU A 39 -3.20 1.72 -2.48
C LEU A 39 -2.89 0.24 -2.28
N PHE A 40 -2.97 -0.27 -1.04
CA PHE A 40 -2.80 -1.69 -0.75
C PHE A 40 -3.84 -2.54 -1.47
N ARG A 41 -5.11 -2.10 -1.45
CA ARG A 41 -6.19 -2.80 -2.14
C ARG A 41 -5.97 -2.86 -3.64
N LEU A 42 -5.56 -1.76 -4.27
CA LEU A 42 -5.21 -1.73 -5.69
C LEU A 42 -4.16 -2.79 -6.02
N LEU A 43 -3.06 -2.84 -5.25
CA LEU A 43 -1.99 -3.82 -5.44
C LEU A 43 -2.51 -5.26 -5.27
N SER A 44 -3.34 -5.52 -4.26
CA SER A 44 -3.97 -6.82 -4.03
C SER A 44 -4.89 -7.25 -5.19
N ASP A 45 -5.71 -6.32 -5.70
CA ASP A 45 -6.65 -6.57 -6.78
C ASP A 45 -5.92 -6.79 -8.12
N LEU A 46 -4.81 -6.08 -8.37
CA LEU A 46 -3.95 -6.31 -9.54
C LEU A 46 -3.35 -7.72 -9.55
N LEU A 47 -3.02 -8.31 -8.39
CA LEU A 47 -2.54 -9.70 -8.34
C LEU A 47 -3.58 -10.72 -8.85
N GLN A 48 -4.87 -10.37 -8.89
CA GLN A 48 -5.91 -11.23 -9.47
C GLN A 48 -5.96 -11.15 -11.01
N SER A 49 -5.38 -10.11 -11.60
CA SER A 49 -5.41 -9.89 -13.04
C SER A 49 -4.46 -10.80 -13.81
N ARG A 50 -4.95 -11.42 -14.87
CA ARG A 50 -4.14 -12.28 -15.76
C ARG A 50 -3.16 -11.50 -16.62
N ASP A 51 -3.34 -10.18 -16.73
CA ASP A 51 -2.53 -9.30 -17.57
C ASP A 51 -1.24 -8.86 -16.86
N ILE A 52 -1.13 -9.05 -15.54
CA ILE A 52 0.09 -8.75 -14.78
C ILE A 52 1.14 -9.84 -15.01
N GLN A 53 2.31 -9.42 -15.52
CA GLN A 53 3.44 -10.31 -15.78
C GLN A 53 4.10 -10.80 -14.49
N ARG A 54 4.93 -11.84 -14.61
CA ARG A 54 5.58 -12.46 -13.45
C ARG A 54 6.46 -11.47 -12.68
N GLU A 55 7.22 -10.66 -13.39
CA GLU A 55 8.15 -9.68 -12.81
C GLU A 55 7.39 -8.58 -12.06
N ASP A 56 6.28 -8.10 -12.63
CA ASP A 56 5.38 -7.12 -12.00
C ASP A 56 4.72 -7.70 -10.75
N ARG A 57 4.29 -8.97 -10.77
CA ARG A 57 3.76 -9.67 -9.59
C ARG A 57 4.77 -9.72 -8.46
N LEU A 58 6.04 -9.98 -8.75
CA LEU A 58 7.09 -10.01 -7.72
C LEU A 58 7.29 -8.62 -7.09
N MET A 59 7.23 -7.56 -7.89
CA MET A 59 7.32 -6.18 -7.41
C MET A 59 6.13 -5.81 -6.52
N ILE A 60 4.90 -6.18 -6.91
CA ILE A 60 3.70 -6.01 -6.09
C ILE A 60 3.83 -6.77 -4.76
N CYS A 61 4.23 -8.04 -4.81
CA CYS A 61 4.44 -8.85 -3.61
C CYS A 61 5.54 -8.27 -2.70
N ALA A 62 6.58 -7.65 -3.24
CA ALA A 62 7.63 -7.01 -2.46
C ALA A 62 7.09 -5.78 -1.69
N ALA A 63 6.28 -4.94 -2.34
CA ALA A 63 5.63 -3.80 -1.69
C ALA A 63 4.64 -4.26 -0.60
N MET A 64 3.75 -5.20 -0.91
CA MET A 64 2.80 -5.74 0.07
C MET A 64 3.52 -6.46 1.22
N GLY A 65 4.63 -7.15 0.94
CA GLY A 65 5.45 -7.82 1.94
C GLY A 65 6.14 -6.86 2.90
N TYR A 66 6.47 -5.65 2.44
CA TYR A 66 7.04 -4.59 3.27
C TYR A 66 6.04 -4.06 4.29
N LEU A 67 4.82 -3.76 3.85
CA LEU A 67 3.71 -3.24 4.67
C LEU A 67 3.30 -4.17 5.83
N VAL A 68 3.66 -5.46 5.75
CA VAL A 68 3.39 -6.45 6.81
C VAL A 68 4.66 -6.86 7.57
N ALA A 69 5.81 -6.25 7.27
CA ALA A 69 7.08 -6.61 7.86
C ALA A 69 7.19 -6.01 9.27
N PRO A 70 7.44 -6.81 10.32
CA PRO A 70 7.41 -6.34 11.71
C PRO A 70 8.58 -5.41 12.11
N ASN A 71 9.59 -5.23 11.24
CA ASN A 71 10.73 -4.35 11.46
C ASN A 71 11.12 -3.68 10.14
N ASP A 72 10.18 -2.97 9.55
CA ASP A 72 10.43 -2.05 8.45
C ASP A 72 11.24 -0.82 8.94
N ILE A 73 11.45 0.16 8.05
CA ILE A 73 12.38 1.28 8.33
C ILE A 73 11.79 2.25 9.35
N ILE A 74 10.47 2.36 9.44
CA ILE A 74 9.76 3.18 10.40
C ILE A 74 8.66 2.35 11.10
N PRO A 75 9.02 1.57 12.15
CA PRO A 75 8.07 0.67 12.80
C PRO A 75 6.86 1.40 13.38
N GLU A 76 5.66 0.95 13.02
CA GLU A 76 4.41 1.59 13.44
C GLU A 76 4.16 1.42 14.96
N GLU A 77 4.70 0.34 15.55
CA GLU A 77 4.68 0.12 17.01
C GLU A 77 5.34 1.27 17.79
N ILE A 78 6.31 1.96 17.18
CA ILE A 78 7.10 3.02 17.81
C ILE A 78 6.60 4.40 17.38
N PHE A 79 6.27 4.56 16.10
CA PHE A 79 5.97 5.87 15.49
C PHE A 79 4.47 6.10 15.25
N GLY A 80 3.63 5.10 15.55
CA GLY A 80 2.20 5.14 15.28
C GLY A 80 1.92 5.29 13.78
N PRO A 81 0.86 6.01 13.39
CA PRO A 81 0.47 6.18 11.98
C PRO A 81 1.53 6.86 11.08
N HIS A 82 2.57 7.47 11.65
CA HIS A 82 3.69 7.99 10.86
C HIS A 82 4.54 6.87 10.22
N GLY A 83 4.46 5.64 10.73
CA GLY A 83 5.15 4.49 10.15
C GLY A 83 4.64 4.11 8.76
N TYR A 84 3.45 4.56 8.37
CA TYR A 84 2.92 4.28 7.03
C TYR A 84 3.45 5.19 5.92
N ILE A 85 4.35 6.12 6.22
CA ILE A 85 4.85 7.09 5.22
C ILE A 85 5.74 6.42 4.18
N ASP A 86 6.65 5.54 4.61
CA ASP A 86 7.48 4.70 3.75
C ASP A 86 6.67 3.64 3.00
N ASP A 87 5.61 3.12 3.60
CA ASP A 87 4.67 2.22 2.93
C ASP A 87 3.95 2.89 1.77
N VAL A 88 3.36 4.07 2.03
CA VAL A 88 2.67 4.84 0.99
C VAL A 88 3.64 5.21 -0.12
N TYR A 89 4.87 5.63 0.23
CA TYR A 89 5.92 5.88 -0.76
C TYR A 89 6.19 4.66 -1.64
N LEU A 90 6.44 3.51 -1.03
CA LEU A 90 6.78 2.27 -1.72
C LEU A 90 5.64 1.80 -2.62
N CYS A 91 4.40 1.80 -2.11
CA CYS A 91 3.22 1.43 -2.87
C CYS A 91 3.04 2.35 -4.08
N SER A 92 3.12 3.66 -3.88
CA SER A 92 2.98 4.62 -4.98
C SER A 92 4.08 4.51 -6.02
N VAL A 93 5.34 4.27 -5.63
CA VAL A 93 6.45 4.03 -6.59
C VAL A 93 6.21 2.75 -7.39
N VAL A 94 5.75 1.67 -6.76
CA VAL A 94 5.41 0.44 -7.47
C VAL A 94 4.26 0.66 -8.45
N ILE A 95 3.22 1.39 -8.04
CA ILE A 95 2.08 1.71 -8.91
C ILE A 95 2.54 2.57 -10.10
N ASP A 96 3.39 3.57 -9.89
CA ASP A 96 3.92 4.43 -10.96
C ASP A 96 4.79 3.63 -11.96
N GLU A 97 5.62 2.70 -11.46
CA GLU A 97 6.41 1.81 -12.33
C GLU A 97 5.50 0.87 -13.15
N LEU A 98 4.43 0.33 -12.56
CA LEU A 98 3.42 -0.45 -13.28
C LEU A 98 2.68 0.41 -14.32
N ALA A 99 2.34 1.64 -13.96
CA ALA A 99 1.69 2.59 -14.86
C ALA A 99 2.59 2.96 -16.04
N GLY A 100 3.90 3.07 -15.83
CA GLY A 100 4.88 3.25 -16.91
C GLY A 100 4.90 2.09 -17.92
N ARG A 101 4.51 0.88 -17.50
CA ARG A 101 4.46 -0.33 -18.34
C ARG A 101 3.10 -0.57 -18.98
N MET A 102 2.02 -0.32 -18.25
CA MET A 102 0.65 -0.72 -18.62
C MET A 102 -0.30 0.47 -18.84
N GLY A 103 0.06 1.65 -18.35
CA GLY A 103 -0.73 2.88 -18.35
C GLY A 103 -1.66 3.01 -17.15
N TYR A 104 -1.79 4.22 -16.60
CA TYR A 104 -2.71 4.52 -15.50
C TYR A 104 -4.15 4.09 -15.76
N ARG A 105 -4.64 4.26 -16.99
CA ARG A 105 -5.99 3.82 -17.38
C ARG A 105 -6.27 2.34 -17.07
N PHE A 106 -5.28 1.46 -17.26
CA PHE A 106 -5.45 0.04 -16.97
C PHE A 106 -5.51 -0.20 -15.46
N LEU A 107 -4.67 0.48 -14.67
CA LEU A 107 -4.66 0.35 -13.22
C LEU A 107 -5.93 0.95 -12.58
N GLU A 108 -6.47 2.03 -13.15
CA GLU A 108 -7.71 2.67 -12.72
C GLU A 108 -8.91 1.70 -12.69
N GLU A 109 -8.90 0.66 -13.54
CA GLU A 109 -9.96 -0.36 -13.54
C GLU A 109 -10.03 -1.17 -12.23
N TYR A 110 -8.96 -1.15 -11.44
CA TYR A 110 -8.82 -1.81 -10.14
C TYR A 110 -8.81 -0.79 -8.98
N TRP A 111 -8.81 0.50 -9.27
CA TRP A 111 -8.77 1.55 -8.26
C TRP A 111 -10.15 1.72 -7.62
N SER A 112 -10.17 1.83 -6.28
CA SER A 112 -11.40 1.97 -5.50
C SER A 112 -11.51 3.27 -4.72
N GLY A 113 -10.49 4.14 -4.82
CA GLY A 113 -10.52 5.47 -4.23
C GLY A 113 -11.37 6.45 -5.02
N ASP A 114 -11.77 7.53 -4.37
CA ASP A 114 -12.68 8.54 -4.94
C ASP A 114 -11.98 9.56 -5.85
N GLU A 115 -10.66 9.66 -5.75
CA GLU A 115 -9.81 10.59 -6.52
C GLU A 115 -9.13 9.86 -7.67
N ASP A 116 -8.71 10.60 -8.70
CA ASP A 116 -7.97 10.08 -9.86
C ASP A 116 -6.63 9.43 -9.43
N LEU A 117 -6.36 8.19 -9.87
CA LEU A 117 -5.19 7.42 -9.40
C LEU A 117 -3.86 8.11 -9.70
N GLU A 118 -3.69 8.64 -10.92
CA GLU A 118 -2.45 9.32 -11.33
C GLU A 118 -2.17 10.50 -10.39
N SER A 119 -3.18 11.31 -10.14
CA SER A 119 -3.09 12.45 -9.22
C SER A 119 -2.74 12.03 -7.78
N VAL A 120 -3.36 10.95 -7.27
CA VAL A 120 -3.07 10.41 -5.93
C VAL A 120 -1.64 9.89 -5.83
N VAL A 121 -1.18 9.14 -6.84
CA VAL A 121 0.17 8.57 -6.88
C VAL A 121 1.23 9.67 -6.94
N GLU A 122 1.04 10.69 -7.79
CA GLU A 122 1.93 11.85 -7.85
C GLU A 122 2.01 12.60 -6.51
N GLU A 123 0.86 12.86 -5.88
CA GLU A 123 0.78 13.53 -4.58
C GLU A 123 1.51 12.72 -3.49
N CYS A 124 1.28 11.40 -3.47
CA CYS A 124 1.90 10.49 -2.52
C CYS A 124 3.42 10.44 -2.70
N ILE A 125 3.92 10.24 -3.93
CA ILE A 125 5.36 10.20 -4.20
C ILE A 125 6.01 11.52 -3.82
N SER A 126 5.41 12.65 -4.18
CA SER A 126 5.95 13.98 -3.88
C SER A 126 6.08 14.19 -2.38
N ARG A 127 4.99 14.06 -1.63
CA ARG A 127 4.98 14.38 -0.20
C ARG A 127 5.78 13.38 0.64
N THR A 128 5.64 12.09 0.37
CA THR A 128 6.44 11.08 1.09
C THR A 128 7.93 11.21 0.76
N SER A 129 8.30 11.59 -0.47
CA SER A 129 9.70 11.82 -0.81
C SER A 129 10.34 12.99 -0.07
N GLU A 130 9.60 14.08 0.13
CA GLU A 130 10.05 15.22 0.93
C GLU A 130 10.33 14.81 2.38
N ILE A 131 9.48 13.95 2.94
CA ILE A 131 9.58 13.50 4.34
C ILE A 131 10.71 12.48 4.52
N LEU A 132 10.79 11.48 3.62
CA LEU A 132 11.75 10.38 3.74
C LEU A 132 13.18 10.80 3.38
N GLY A 133 13.34 11.77 2.48
CA GLY A 133 14.65 12.24 2.03
C GLY A 133 15.52 11.09 1.53
N ASP A 134 16.67 10.87 2.18
CA ASP A 134 17.62 9.82 1.81
C ASP A 134 17.15 8.40 2.16
N LYS A 135 16.21 8.25 3.12
CA LYS A 135 15.70 6.95 3.56
C LYS A 135 14.97 6.18 2.44
N ARG A 136 14.49 6.87 1.41
CA ARG A 136 13.88 6.26 0.23
C ARG A 136 14.74 5.17 -0.40
N SER A 137 16.05 5.41 -0.51
CA SER A 137 16.96 4.42 -1.07
C SER A 137 16.99 3.16 -0.21
N SER A 138 16.97 3.31 1.11
CA SER A 138 16.92 2.18 2.04
C SER A 138 15.62 1.39 1.93
N VAL A 139 14.47 2.04 1.69
CA VAL A 139 13.17 1.35 1.45
C VAL A 139 13.27 0.46 0.20
N LEU A 140 13.79 1.01 -0.90
CA LEU A 140 13.93 0.27 -2.15
C LEU A 140 14.98 -0.86 -2.07
N GLU A 141 16.09 -0.62 -1.37
CA GLU A 141 17.13 -1.63 -1.15
C GLU A 141 16.63 -2.78 -0.27
N TYR A 142 15.86 -2.48 0.79
CA TYR A 142 15.29 -3.49 1.69
C TYR A 142 14.36 -4.44 0.94
N THR A 143 13.56 -3.91 0.01
CA THR A 143 12.59 -4.69 -0.78
C THR A 143 13.23 -5.40 -1.98
N GLY A 144 14.50 -5.12 -2.28
CA GLY A 144 15.21 -5.65 -3.44
C GLY A 144 14.75 -5.05 -4.77
N LEU A 145 14.06 -3.90 -4.75
CA LEU A 145 13.66 -3.16 -5.94
C LEU A 145 14.77 -2.24 -6.48
N ARG A 146 15.88 -2.11 -5.75
CA ARG A 146 17.08 -1.40 -6.17
C ARG A 146 18.36 -2.08 -5.68
#